data_AF-A0A961ITJ1-F1
#
_entry.id   AF-A0A961ITJ1-F1
#
_cell.length_a   1.000
_cell.length_b   1.000
_cell.length_c   1.000
_cell.angle_alpha   90.00
_cell.angle_beta   90.00
_cell.angle_gamma   90.00
#
_symmetry.space_group_name_H-M   'P 1'
#
loop_
_entity.id
_entity.type
_entity.pdbx_description
1 polymer ?
#
loop_
_entity_poly.entity_id
_entity_poly.type
_entity_poly.pdbx_seq_one_letter_code
_entity_poly.pdbx_strand_id
1 'polypeptide(L)'
;MRDTAPDRLTDPFLWARIRGALLPVNEAGHSFAEQLAEITGFDRDTAEALEVEYRRFLYLAALTKAPREPLGPLRQAWEYHAGFEGYLYDFCPWVLDRHLALVPVSKITAPAYAATRIDYAAEFGAPPPEPHWPAPAPRPETAPLAETAAG
;
A
#
# COMPACT_ATOMS: atom_id res chain seq x y z
N MET A 1 12.94 -9.64 12.04
CA MET A 1 12.90 -8.78 10.84
C MET A 1 14.18 -7.95 10.81
N ARG A 2 14.98 -8.03 9.74
CA ARG A 2 16.10 -7.09 9.56
C ARG A 2 15.49 -5.76 9.14
N ASP A 3 15.44 -4.84 10.10
CA ASP A 3 15.22 -3.42 9.86
C ASP A 3 16.16 -2.96 8.75
N THR A 4 15.62 -2.53 7.62
CA THR A 4 16.39 -1.81 6.59
C THR A 4 17.07 -0.65 7.31
N ALA A 5 18.42 -0.59 7.22
CA ALA A 5 19.17 0.47 7.88
C ALA A 5 18.64 1.83 7.41
N PRO A 6 18.25 2.73 8.34
CA PRO A 6 17.57 3.99 8.02
C PRO A 6 18.38 4.87 7.06
N ASP A 7 19.70 4.69 6.97
CA ASP A 7 20.61 5.46 6.12
C ASP A 7 20.47 5.19 4.60
N ARG A 8 19.61 4.25 4.19
CA ARG A 8 19.38 3.91 2.77
C ARG A 8 18.07 4.43 2.19
N LEU A 9 17.16 4.90 3.04
CA LEU A 9 15.88 5.45 2.57
C LEU A 9 16.08 6.86 2.02
N THR A 10 15.32 7.19 0.98
CA THR A 10 15.36 8.54 0.38
C THR A 10 14.98 9.61 1.40
N ASP A 11 13.98 9.37 2.27
CA ASP A 11 13.63 10.25 3.39
C ASP A 11 13.50 9.47 4.72
N PRO A 12 14.59 9.36 5.50
CA PRO A 12 14.56 8.66 6.78
C PRO A 12 13.67 9.31 7.83
N PHE A 13 13.44 10.63 7.77
CA PHE A 13 12.61 11.36 8.73
C PHE A 13 11.12 11.13 8.47
N LEU A 14 10.70 11.13 7.20
CA LEU A 14 9.36 10.69 6.81
C LEU A 14 9.09 9.26 7.28
N TRP A 15 10.02 8.34 7.05
CA TRP A 15 9.89 6.96 7.52
C TRP A 15 9.78 6.87 9.04
N ALA A 16 10.62 7.60 9.79
CA ALA A 16 10.57 7.62 11.24
C ALA A 16 9.21 8.11 11.77
N ARG A 17 8.66 9.17 11.18
CA ARG A 17 7.30 9.67 11.51
C ARG A 17 6.24 8.62 11.23
N ILE A 18 6.23 8.03 10.04
CA ILE A 18 5.25 7.01 9.65
C ILE A 18 5.32 5.78 10.56
N ARG A 19 6.52 5.34 10.95
CA ARG A 19 6.69 4.21 11.87
C ARG A 19 6.21 4.50 13.28
N GLY A 20 6.46 5.71 13.77
CA GLY A 20 6.03 6.13 15.10
C GLY A 20 4.56 6.54 15.19
N ALA A 21 3.90 6.73 14.05
CA ALA A 21 2.51 7.18 14.01
C ALA A 21 1.57 6.13 14.60
N LEU A 22 0.65 6.60 15.44
CA LEU A 22 -0.46 5.79 15.93
C LEU A 22 -1.44 5.54 14.78
N LEU A 23 -1.73 4.27 14.53
CA LEU A 23 -2.81 3.88 13.65
C LEU A 23 -4.10 3.72 14.46
N PRO A 24 -5.29 3.83 13.83
CA PRO A 24 -6.54 3.82 14.54
C PRO A 24 -6.76 2.55 15.37
N VAL A 25 -7.33 2.75 16.56
CA VAL A 25 -7.85 1.69 17.44
C VAL A 25 -9.37 1.81 17.40
N ASN A 26 -10.09 0.69 17.25
CA ASN A 26 -11.55 0.73 17.23
C ASN A 26 -12.15 0.90 18.64
N GLU A 27 -13.48 1.06 18.72
CA GLU A 27 -14.18 1.22 20.00
C GLU A 27 -14.03 0.03 20.95
N ALA A 28 -13.77 -1.16 20.42
CA ALA A 28 -13.51 -2.38 21.19
C ALA A 28 -12.07 -2.48 21.71
N GLY A 29 -11.19 -1.53 21.35
CA GLY A 29 -9.78 -1.54 21.72
C GLY A 29 -8.89 -2.43 20.84
N HIS A 30 -9.41 -2.93 19.72
CA HIS A 30 -8.60 -3.71 18.77
C HIS A 30 -7.61 -2.79 18.07
N SER A 31 -6.35 -3.21 18.06
CA SER A 31 -5.28 -2.57 17.29
C SER A 31 -5.61 -2.54 15.79
N PHE A 32 -4.87 -1.73 15.04
CA PHE A 32 -5.07 -1.67 13.59
C PHE A 32 -4.80 -3.03 12.93
N ALA A 33 -3.74 -3.74 13.30
CA ALA A 33 -3.49 -5.12 12.84
C ALA A 33 -4.64 -6.09 13.14
N GLU A 34 -5.26 -6.03 14.32
CA GLU A 34 -6.42 -6.87 14.65
C GLU A 34 -7.64 -6.53 13.77
N GLN A 35 -7.90 -5.24 13.55
CA GLN A 35 -8.93 -4.80 12.60
C GLN A 35 -8.61 -5.27 11.17
N LEU A 36 -7.33 -5.28 10.78
CA LEU A 36 -6.90 -5.80 9.48
C LEU A 36 -7.15 -7.31 9.34
N ALA A 37 -6.92 -8.09 10.40
CA ALA A 37 -7.23 -9.52 10.41
C ALA A 37 -8.72 -9.77 10.16
N GLU A 38 -9.59 -8.97 10.79
CA GLU A 38 -11.05 -9.07 10.62
C GLU A 38 -11.50 -8.76 9.18
N ILE A 39 -10.99 -7.69 8.57
CA ILE A 39 -11.43 -7.28 7.21
C ILE A 39 -10.83 -8.16 6.11
N THR A 40 -9.63 -8.70 6.30
CA THR A 40 -8.93 -9.50 5.27
C THR A 40 -9.12 -10.99 5.43
N GLY A 41 -9.53 -11.46 6.62
CA GLY A 41 -9.57 -12.89 6.98
C GLY A 41 -8.18 -13.49 7.23
N PHE A 42 -7.14 -12.66 7.36
CA PHE A 42 -5.80 -13.13 7.69
C PHE A 42 -5.69 -13.55 9.15
N ASP A 43 -4.76 -14.46 9.41
CA ASP A 43 -4.31 -14.73 10.78
C ASP A 43 -3.56 -13.52 11.34
N ARG A 44 -3.37 -13.53 12.66
CA ARG A 44 -2.75 -12.43 13.39
C ARG A 44 -1.37 -12.06 12.86
N ASP A 45 -0.49 -13.04 12.63
CA ASP A 45 0.89 -12.77 12.21
C ASP A 45 0.92 -12.15 10.81
N THR A 46 0.06 -12.67 9.91
CA THR A 46 -0.08 -12.13 8.55
C THR A 46 -0.66 -10.71 8.55
N ALA A 47 -1.59 -10.40 9.47
CA ALA A 47 -2.18 -9.07 9.62
C ALA A 47 -1.20 -8.06 10.26
N GLU A 48 -0.40 -8.47 11.25
CA GLU A 48 0.69 -7.65 11.81
C GLU A 48 1.72 -7.33 10.72
N ALA A 49 2.08 -8.29 9.87
CA ALA A 49 2.92 -8.05 8.72
C ALA A 49 2.27 -7.11 7.68
N LEU A 50 0.96 -7.22 7.46
CA LEU A 50 0.22 -6.31 6.57
C LEU A 50 0.26 -4.87 7.07
N GLU A 51 0.17 -4.63 8.38
CA GLU A 51 0.32 -3.28 8.95
C GLU A 51 1.71 -2.70 8.62
N VAL A 52 2.77 -3.50 8.74
CA VAL A 52 4.13 -3.07 8.39
C VAL A 52 4.24 -2.73 6.91
N GLU A 53 3.69 -3.57 6.02
CA GLU A 53 3.66 -3.30 4.58
C GLU A 53 2.80 -2.07 4.24
N TYR A 54 1.72 -1.85 4.98
CA TYR A 54 0.87 -0.67 4.81
C TYR A 54 1.63 0.63 5.13
N ARG A 55 2.42 0.63 6.20
CA ARG A 55 3.32 1.75 6.50
C ARG A 55 4.35 1.98 5.38
N ARG A 56 4.91 0.92 4.80
CA ARG A 56 5.81 1.03 3.64
C ARG A 56 5.09 1.63 2.43
N PHE A 57 3.85 1.22 2.16
CA PHE A 57 3.03 1.83 1.12
C PHE A 57 2.82 3.34 1.36
N LEU A 58 2.46 3.75 2.57
CA LEU A 58 2.28 5.16 2.92
C LEU A 58 3.56 5.98 2.68
N TYR A 59 4.72 5.42 3.03
CA TYR A 59 6.01 6.04 2.75
C TYR A 59 6.23 6.24 1.24
N LEU A 60 6.04 5.21 0.42
CA LEU A 60 6.19 5.30 -1.03
C LEU A 60 5.23 6.32 -1.65
N ALA A 61 3.97 6.35 -1.18
CA ALA A 61 2.96 7.29 -1.66
C ALA A 61 3.22 8.75 -1.24
N ALA A 62 3.87 8.96 -0.10
CA ALA A 62 4.28 10.29 0.37
C ALA A 62 5.58 10.77 -0.28
N LEU A 63 6.49 9.87 -0.65
CA LEU A 63 7.82 10.19 -1.17
C LEU A 63 7.81 10.89 -2.53
N THR A 64 6.85 10.57 -3.41
CA THR A 64 6.78 11.10 -4.78
C THR A 64 5.43 11.72 -5.10
N LYS A 65 5.42 12.72 -5.99
CA LYS A 65 4.17 13.30 -6.50
C LYS A 65 3.43 12.39 -7.48
N ALA A 66 4.09 11.37 -8.02
CA ALA A 66 3.45 10.38 -8.88
C ALA A 66 2.39 9.59 -8.10
N PRO A 67 1.23 9.25 -8.70
CA PRO A 67 0.23 8.44 -8.05
C PRO A 67 0.80 7.05 -7.74
N ARG A 68 0.68 6.64 -6.49
CA ARG A 68 0.99 5.29 -6.01
C ARG A 68 -0.32 4.68 -5.52
N GLU A 69 -0.68 3.53 -6.08
CA GLU A 69 -2.00 2.95 -5.89
C GLU A 69 -1.83 1.48 -5.51
N PRO A 70 -2.22 1.05 -4.31
CA PRO A 70 -2.09 -0.32 -3.88
C PRO A 70 -3.23 -1.17 -4.43
N LEU A 71 -3.05 -2.49 -4.38
CA LEU A 71 -4.05 -3.49 -4.72
C LEU A 71 -4.18 -4.51 -3.58
N GLY A 72 -5.23 -5.34 -3.64
CA GLY A 72 -5.41 -6.45 -2.71
C GLY A 72 -5.50 -6.02 -1.24
N PRO A 73 -4.83 -6.72 -0.31
CA PRO A 73 -4.91 -6.41 1.12
C PRO A 73 -4.47 -4.98 1.48
N LEU A 74 -3.45 -4.44 0.81
CA LEU A 74 -2.99 -3.06 1.05
C LEU A 74 -4.03 -2.01 0.66
N ARG A 75 -4.80 -2.29 -0.40
CA ARG A 75 -5.91 -1.42 -0.81
C ARG A 75 -7.00 -1.39 0.26
N GLN A 76 -7.35 -2.56 0.80
CA GLN A 76 -8.33 -2.66 1.88
C GLN A 76 -7.86 -1.92 3.13
N ALA A 77 -6.59 -2.09 3.52
CA ALA A 77 -6.00 -1.36 4.65
C ALA A 77 -6.06 0.17 4.44
N TRP A 78 -5.77 0.64 3.23
CA TRP A 78 -5.83 2.07 2.93
C TRP A 78 -7.26 2.60 2.93
N GLU A 79 -8.21 1.91 2.30
CA GLU A 79 -9.63 2.28 2.32
C GLU A 79 -10.17 2.32 3.75
N TYR A 80 -9.81 1.34 4.56
CA TYR A 80 -10.21 1.25 5.95
C TYR A 80 -9.65 2.41 6.77
N HIS A 81 -8.34 2.68 6.70
CA HIS A 81 -7.73 3.81 7.40
C HIS A 81 -8.31 5.16 6.92
N ALA A 82 -8.57 5.30 5.62
CA ALA A 82 -9.15 6.52 5.06
C ALA A 82 -10.62 6.75 5.45
N GLY A 83 -11.30 5.73 6.00
CA GLY A 83 -12.63 5.85 6.59
C GLY A 83 -12.64 6.54 7.96
N PHE A 84 -11.50 6.68 8.63
CA PHE A 84 -11.42 7.38 9.92
C PHE A 84 -11.37 8.89 9.72
N GLU A 85 -12.12 9.64 10.54
CA GLU A 85 -12.26 11.10 10.44
C GLU A 85 -10.91 11.83 10.44
N GLY A 86 -9.98 11.41 11.30
CA GLY A 86 -8.65 12.00 11.43
C GLY A 86 -7.68 11.68 10.28
N TYR A 87 -8.02 10.81 9.33
CA TYR A 87 -7.05 10.40 8.30
C TYR A 87 -6.62 11.57 7.39
N LEU A 88 -7.57 12.33 6.84
CA LEU A 88 -7.25 13.43 5.93
C LEU A 88 -6.82 14.70 6.66
N TYR A 89 -7.40 14.97 7.82
CA TYR A 89 -7.23 16.25 8.54
C TYR A 89 -6.10 16.21 9.56
N ASP A 90 -5.75 15.04 10.10
CA ASP A 90 -4.69 14.90 11.08
C ASP A 90 -3.52 14.05 10.55
N PHE A 91 -3.79 12.78 10.21
CA PHE A 91 -2.73 11.85 9.83
C PHE A 91 -1.96 12.32 8.58
N CYS A 92 -2.67 12.65 7.51
CA CYS A 92 -2.07 13.13 6.27
C CYS A 92 -1.15 14.36 6.45
N PRO A 93 -1.62 15.50 7.00
CA PRO A 93 -0.75 16.66 7.15
C PRO A 93 0.35 16.47 8.20
N TRP A 94 0.06 15.84 9.35
CA TRP A 94 1.05 15.77 10.45
C TRP A 94 2.07 14.64 10.27
N VAL A 95 1.66 13.51 9.71
CA VAL A 95 2.52 12.32 9.54
C VAL A 95 3.13 12.28 8.15
N LEU A 96 2.33 12.45 7.09
CA LEU A 96 2.79 12.33 5.71
C LEU A 96 3.32 13.64 5.11
N ASP A 97 3.06 14.78 5.76
CA ASP A 97 3.30 16.13 5.21
C ASP A 97 2.63 16.33 3.84
N ARG A 98 1.50 15.65 3.62
CA ARG A 98 0.81 15.60 2.33
C ARG A 98 -0.61 15.09 2.48
N HIS A 99 -1.50 15.67 1.68
CA HIS A 99 -2.84 15.13 1.49
C HIS A 99 -2.83 13.90 0.56
N LEU A 100 -3.15 12.73 1.10
CA LEU A 100 -3.19 11.46 0.38
C LEU A 100 -4.64 10.93 0.35
N ALA A 101 -5.46 11.52 -0.52
CA ALA A 101 -6.87 11.14 -0.66
C ALA A 101 -7.04 9.82 -1.45
N LEU A 102 -8.08 9.06 -1.11
CA LEU A 102 -8.46 7.87 -1.87
C LEU A 102 -8.75 8.23 -3.33
N VAL A 103 -8.25 7.39 -4.22
CA VAL A 103 -8.57 7.43 -5.64
C VAL A 103 -9.53 6.28 -5.99
N PRO A 104 -10.56 6.54 -6.83
CA PRO A 104 -11.45 5.48 -7.31
C PRO A 104 -10.66 4.34 -7.96
N VAL A 105 -11.04 3.08 -7.67
CA VAL A 105 -10.37 1.89 -8.25
C VAL A 105 -10.34 1.95 -9.78
N SER A 106 -11.37 2.51 -10.42
CA SER A 106 -11.44 2.67 -11.88
C SER A 106 -10.39 3.59 -12.48
N LYS A 107 -9.74 4.43 -11.66
CA LYS A 107 -8.61 5.27 -12.06
C LYS A 107 -7.27 4.60 -11.83
N ILE A 108 -7.26 3.43 -11.16
CA ILE A 108 -6.03 2.68 -10.94
C ILE A 108 -5.53 2.10 -12.26
N THR A 109 -4.28 2.39 -12.58
CA THR A 109 -3.65 1.85 -13.79
C THR A 109 -2.63 0.78 -13.43
N ALA A 110 -2.58 -0.32 -14.20
CA ALA A 110 -1.56 -1.35 -14.00
C ALA A 110 -0.11 -0.80 -14.00
N PRO A 111 0.24 0.21 -14.83
CA PRO A 111 1.54 0.88 -14.73
C PRO A 111 1.81 1.57 -13.39
N ALA A 112 0.81 2.22 -12.78
CA ALA A 112 1.00 2.88 -11.48
C ALA A 112 1.30 1.88 -10.35
N TYR A 113 0.61 0.74 -10.36
CA TYR A 113 0.89 -0.34 -9.39
C TYR A 113 2.27 -0.96 -9.62
N ALA A 114 2.63 -1.26 -10.87
CA ALA A 114 3.95 -1.81 -11.21
C ALA A 114 5.09 -0.85 -10.79
N ALA A 115 4.93 0.44 -11.04
CA ALA A 115 5.89 1.45 -10.61
C ALA A 115 6.01 1.53 -9.08
N THR A 116 4.91 1.35 -8.34
CA THR A 116 4.94 1.29 -6.87
C THR A 116 5.78 0.11 -6.36
N ARG A 117 5.69 -1.05 -7.00
CA ARG A 117 6.52 -2.23 -6.66
C ARG A 117 8.00 -2.03 -6.99
N ILE A 118 8.32 -1.29 -8.05
CA ILE A 118 9.70 -0.94 -8.41
C ILE A 118 10.30 -0.02 -7.34
N ASP A 119 9.58 1.04 -6.96
CA ASP A 119 10.02 1.95 -5.90
C ASP A 119 10.21 1.22 -4.57
N TYR A 120 9.34 0.26 -4.25
CA TYR A 120 9.49 -0.58 -3.07
C TYR A 120 10.85 -1.26 -3.05
N ALA A 121 11.25 -1.91 -4.15
CA ALA A 121 12.52 -2.61 -4.21
C ALA A 121 13.72 -1.66 -4.12
N ALA A 122 13.59 -0.45 -4.69
CA ALA A 122 14.62 0.59 -4.60
C ALA A 122 14.83 1.09 -3.17
N GLU A 123 13.74 1.35 -2.44
CA GLU A 123 13.80 1.89 -1.08
C GLU A 123 14.13 0.83 -0.02
N PHE A 124 13.53 -0.37 -0.12
CA PHE A 124 13.65 -1.40 0.92
C PHE A 124 14.68 -2.48 0.61
N GLY A 125 15.27 -2.47 -0.60
CA GLY A 125 16.33 -3.39 -1.01
C GLY A 125 15.89 -4.84 -1.22
N ALA A 126 14.58 -5.10 -1.26
CA ALA A 126 13.98 -6.42 -1.46
C ALA A 126 12.69 -6.30 -2.27
N PRO A 127 12.29 -7.34 -3.03
CA PRO A 127 11.00 -7.33 -3.70
C PRO A 127 9.85 -7.29 -2.68
N PRO A 128 8.73 -6.65 -3.01
CA PRO A 128 7.57 -6.61 -2.13
C PRO A 128 6.99 -8.01 -1.89
N PRO A 129 6.68 -8.38 -0.62
CA PRO A 129 6.27 -9.73 -0.26
C PRO A 129 4.82 -10.04 -0.67
N GLU A 130 4.59 -11.28 -1.09
CA GLU A 130 3.26 -11.90 -1.10
C GLU A 130 2.91 -12.36 0.32
N PRO A 131 1.63 -12.34 0.75
CA PRO A 131 0.43 -12.01 -0.03
C PRO A 131 0.05 -10.52 -0.01
N HIS A 132 0.79 -9.67 0.71
CA HIS A 132 0.41 -8.27 0.96
C HIS A 132 0.46 -7.41 -0.31
N TRP A 133 1.45 -7.68 -1.16
CA TRP A 133 1.61 -7.07 -2.47
C TRP A 133 1.36 -8.11 -3.55
N PRO A 134 0.10 -8.33 -3.99
CA PRO A 134 -0.18 -9.33 -5.02
C PRO A 134 0.48 -8.97 -6.35
N ALA A 135 1.03 -9.95 -7.05
CA ALA A 135 1.52 -9.75 -8.41
C ALA A 135 0.40 -9.15 -9.30
N PRO A 136 0.72 -8.16 -10.17
CA PRO A 136 -0.26 -7.71 -11.14
C PRO A 136 -0.68 -8.91 -11.99
N ALA A 137 -2.00 -9.09 -12.20
CA ALA A 137 -2.50 -10.15 -13.06
C ALA A 137 -1.78 -10.08 -14.42
N PRO A 138 -1.37 -11.22 -15.00
CA PRO A 138 -0.84 -11.21 -16.36
C PRO A 138 -1.87 -10.53 -17.26
N ARG A 139 -1.41 -9.60 -18.11
CA ARG A 139 -2.25 -8.98 -19.14
C ARG A 139 -2.97 -10.14 -19.85
N PRO A 140 -4.31 -10.11 -20.03
CA PRO A 140 -4.95 -11.09 -20.89
C PRO A 140 -4.24 -11.01 -22.23
N GLU A 141 -3.56 -12.09 -22.60
CA GLU A 141 -2.97 -12.23 -23.92
C GLU A 141 -4.11 -11.94 -24.89
N THR A 142 -3.99 -10.84 -25.62
CA THR A 142 -4.91 -10.55 -26.72
C THR A 142 -4.80 -11.75 -27.64
N ALA A 143 -5.75 -12.68 -27.54
CA ALA A 143 -5.93 -13.74 -28.51
C ALA A 143 -5.96 -13.02 -29.87
N PRO A 144 -5.14 -13.44 -30.85
CA PRO A 144 -5.17 -12.79 -32.15
C PRO A 144 -6.61 -12.88 -32.65
N LEU A 145 -7.18 -11.74 -33.08
CA LEU A 145 -8.39 -11.78 -33.88
C LEU A 145 -8.07 -12.71 -35.05
N ALA A 146 -8.71 -13.87 -35.08
CA ALA A 146 -8.65 -14.77 -36.21
C ALA A 146 -9.21 -14.00 -37.41
N GLU A 147 -8.30 -13.47 -38.22
CA GLU A 147 -8.58 -12.96 -39.54
C GLU A 147 -8.95 -14.18 -40.40
N THR A 148 -10.22 -14.58 -40.35
CA THR A 148 -10.77 -15.51 -41.36
C THR A 148 -11.27 -14.66 -42.53
N ALA A 149 -10.33 -14.09 -43.28
CA ALA A 149 -10.61 -13.60 -44.62
C ALA A 149 -10.63 -14.79 -45.58
N ALA A 150 -11.79 -14.98 -46.21
CA ALA A 150 -12.02 -15.48 -47.56
C ALA A 150 -11.20 -16.67 -48.10
N GLY A 151 -11.94 -17.74 -48.39
CA GLY A 151 -11.67 -18.70 -49.46
C GLY A 151 -12.98 -19.14 -50.07
#